data_AF-A0A3D0PZN6-F1
#
_entry.id   AF-A0A3D0PZN6-F1
#
_cell.length_a   1.000
_cell.length_b   1.000
_cell.length_c   1.000
_cell.angle_alpha   90.00
_cell.angle_beta   90.00
_cell.angle_gamma   90.00
#
_symmetry.space_group_name_H-M   'P 1'
#
loop_
_entity.id
_entity.type
_entity.pdbx_description
1 polymer ?
#
loop_
_entity_poly.entity_id
_entity_poly.type
_entity_poly.pdbx_seq_one_letter_code
_entity_poly.pdbx_strand_id
1 'polypeptide(L)'
;MLNIMEVHETNKMIEQEKLDVRTITMGISLLDCAADDVDEVCENVYNKITTYAKDLVSTGKAIERDYGIPIVNKRITVTPISLVGASSCKSSDDFVKIAHALDRAAK
;
A
#
# COMPACT_ATOMS: atom_id res chain seq x y z
N MET A 1 -13.72 -24.82 9.08
CA MET A 1 -13.46 -24.83 10.53
C MET A 1 -11.98 -25.08 10.71
N LEU A 2 -11.27 -24.22 11.44
CA LEU A 2 -9.85 -24.41 11.75
C LEU A 2 -9.69 -25.60 12.70
N ASN A 3 -8.80 -26.53 12.38
CA ASN A 3 -8.52 -27.71 13.19
C ASN A 3 -7.56 -27.34 14.34
N ILE A 4 -7.77 -27.88 15.54
CA ILE A 4 -6.85 -27.70 16.70
C ILE A 4 -5.42 -28.14 16.36
N MET A 5 -5.26 -29.14 15.48
CA MET A 5 -3.94 -29.54 15.00
C MET A 5 -3.28 -28.47 14.13
N GLU A 6 -4.03 -27.80 13.24
CA GLU A 6 -3.49 -26.71 12.40
C GLU A 6 -3.06 -25.51 13.26
N VAL A 7 -3.82 -25.22 14.33
CA VAL A 7 -3.45 -24.17 15.30
C VAL A 7 -2.16 -24.53 16.03
N HIS A 8 -2.01 -25.78 16.45
CA HIS A 8 -0.81 -26.23 17.16
C HIS A 8 0.41 -26.31 16.24
N GLU A 9 0.25 -26.76 14.99
CA GLU A 9 1.30 -26.73 13.97
C GLU A 9 1.72 -25.30 13.63
N THR A 10 0.76 -24.38 13.46
CA THR A 10 1.06 -22.96 13.19
C THR A 10 1.83 -22.33 14.35
N ASN A 11 1.41 -22.58 15.60
CA ASN A 11 2.14 -22.10 16.78
C ASN A 11 3.55 -22.70 16.88
N LYS A 12 3.70 -24.01 16.64
CA LYS A 12 5.00 -24.68 16.65
C LYS A 12 5.91 -24.17 15.53
N MET A 13 5.37 -23.91 14.34
CA MET A 13 6.11 -23.28 13.24
C MET A 13 6.53 -21.86 13.61
N ILE A 14 5.66 -21.04 14.22
CA ILE A 14 6.03 -19.67 14.65
C ILE A 14 7.09 -19.68 15.77
N GLU A 15 7.02 -20.62 16.71
CA GLU A 15 8.00 -20.74 17.80
C GLU A 15 9.36 -21.32 17.36
N GLN A 16 9.37 -22.27 16.40
CA GLN A 16 10.58 -23.00 15.99
C GLN A 16 11.22 -22.46 14.70
N GLU A 17 10.41 -21.98 13.77
CA GLU A 17 10.83 -21.30 12.54
C GLU A 17 10.62 -19.80 12.77
N LYS A 18 11.66 -18.98 12.69
CA LYS A 18 11.58 -17.52 12.90
C LYS A 18 10.85 -16.85 11.73
N LEU A 19 9.56 -17.14 11.58
CA LEU A 19 8.74 -16.72 10.45
C LEU A 19 8.57 -15.19 10.49
N ASP A 20 8.78 -14.56 9.34
CA ASP A 20 8.51 -13.14 9.13
C ASP A 20 7.40 -12.97 8.09
N VAL A 21 6.57 -11.94 8.26
CA VAL A 21 5.71 -11.47 7.19
C VAL A 21 6.54 -10.55 6.32
N ARG A 22 6.91 -11.04 5.13
CA ARG A 22 7.78 -10.29 4.19
C ARG A 22 7.19 -8.95 3.79
N THR A 23 5.89 -8.88 3.53
CA THR A 23 5.21 -7.62 3.22
C THR A 23 3.72 -7.72 3.50
N ILE A 24 3.14 -6.63 3.97
CA ILE A 24 1.72 -6.34 3.76
C ILE A 24 1.61 -5.27 2.69
N THR A 25 0.62 -5.38 1.81
CA THR A 25 0.44 -4.46 0.70
C THR A 25 -1.01 -4.00 0.64
N MET A 26 -1.23 -2.69 0.65
CA MET A 26 -2.54 -2.07 0.41
C MET A 26 -2.66 -1.69 -1.06
N GLY A 27 -3.61 -2.27 -1.77
CA GLY A 27 -3.96 -1.86 -3.13
C GLY A 27 -4.96 -0.70 -3.12
N ILE A 28 -4.63 0.40 -3.80
CA ILE A 28 -5.50 1.58 -3.89
C ILE A 28 -5.82 1.85 -5.36
N SER A 29 -7.12 1.82 -5.70
CA SER A 29 -7.58 2.24 -7.03
C SER A 29 -7.48 3.76 -7.16
N LEU A 30 -6.89 4.23 -8.26
CA LEU A 30 -6.74 5.65 -8.60
C LEU A 30 -7.54 6.07 -9.85
N LEU A 31 -8.41 5.19 -10.39
CA LEU A 31 -9.17 5.51 -11.61
C LEU A 31 -10.11 6.72 -11.42
N ASP A 32 -10.64 6.89 -10.22
CA ASP A 32 -11.47 8.03 -9.82
C ASP A 32 -10.66 9.30 -9.47
N CYS A 33 -9.33 9.22 -9.51
CA CYS A 33 -8.46 10.40 -9.40
C CYS A 33 -8.16 11.04 -10.77
N ALA A 34 -8.57 10.40 -11.88
CA ALA A 34 -8.36 10.93 -13.22
C ALA A 34 -9.15 12.22 -13.45
N ALA A 35 -8.49 13.21 -14.02
CA ALA A 35 -9.03 14.53 -14.33
C ALA A 35 -8.41 15.05 -15.65
N ASP A 36 -8.89 16.19 -16.14
CA ASP A 36 -8.36 16.83 -17.35
C ASP A 36 -7.05 17.60 -17.09
N ASP A 37 -6.84 18.06 -15.85
CA ASP A 37 -5.63 18.75 -15.41
C ASP A 37 -4.70 17.83 -14.60
N VAL A 38 -3.39 17.87 -14.89
CA VAL A 38 -2.42 16.97 -14.25
C VAL A 38 -2.16 17.34 -12.79
N ASP A 39 -2.23 18.63 -12.45
CA ASP A 39 -1.98 19.07 -11.07
C ASP A 39 -3.18 18.68 -10.18
N GLU A 40 -4.40 18.71 -10.71
CA GLU A 40 -5.59 18.12 -10.06
C GLU A 40 -5.45 16.60 -9.85
N VAL A 41 -4.99 15.84 -10.85
CA VAL A 41 -4.70 14.41 -10.68
C VAL A 41 -3.68 14.19 -9.55
N CYS A 42 -2.61 14.97 -9.51
CA CYS A 42 -1.58 14.86 -8.48
C CYS A 42 -2.14 15.07 -7.07
N GLU A 43 -3.02 16.05 -6.90
CA GLU A 43 -3.66 16.35 -5.62
C GLU A 43 -4.65 15.26 -5.20
N ASN A 44 -5.48 14.78 -6.13
CA ASN A 44 -6.41 13.69 -5.89
C ASN A 44 -5.69 12.39 -5.48
N VAL A 45 -4.59 12.06 -6.17
CA VAL A 45 -3.76 10.89 -5.86
C VAL A 45 -3.15 11.01 -4.46
N TYR A 46 -2.56 12.16 -4.14
CA TYR A 46 -1.95 12.39 -2.83
C TYR A 46 -2.98 12.26 -1.70
N ASN A 47 -4.12 12.94 -1.84
CA ASN A 47 -5.18 12.94 -0.84
C ASN A 47 -5.77 11.54 -0.65
N LYS A 48 -6.00 10.80 -1.74
CA LYS A 48 -6.56 9.45 -1.65
C LYS A 48 -5.59 8.48 -0.98
N ILE A 49 -4.32 8.47 -1.38
CA ILE A 49 -3.33 7.56 -0.78
C ILE A 49 -3.16 7.86 0.72
N THR A 50 -2.96 9.12 1.08
CA THR A 50 -2.78 9.52 2.49
C THR A 50 -4.02 9.25 3.32
N THR A 51 -5.23 9.43 2.78
CA THR A 51 -6.48 9.14 3.50
C THR A 51 -6.65 7.64 3.78
N TYR A 52 -6.44 6.79 2.78
CA TYR A 52 -6.69 5.34 2.89
C TYR A 52 -5.56 4.62 3.63
N ALA A 53 -4.31 5.04 3.43
CA ALA A 53 -3.14 4.39 4.01
C ALA A 53 -2.64 4.99 5.33
N LYS A 54 -3.31 6.03 5.86
CA LYS A 54 -2.91 6.71 7.12
C LYS A 54 -2.59 5.77 8.28
N ASP A 55 -3.37 4.67 8.39
CA ASP A 55 -3.26 3.72 9.49
C ASP A 55 -2.50 2.44 9.12
N LEU A 56 -1.99 2.31 7.89
CA LEU A 56 -1.35 1.08 7.42
C LEU A 56 -0.14 0.70 8.29
N VAL A 57 0.70 1.68 8.63
CA VAL A 57 1.91 1.44 9.42
C VAL A 57 1.59 1.21 10.89
N SER A 58 0.70 2.02 11.48
CA SER A 58 0.29 1.89 12.88
C SER A 58 -0.42 0.56 13.14
N THR A 59 -1.32 0.16 12.24
CA THR A 59 -2.02 -1.13 12.27
C THR A 59 -1.06 -2.29 12.09
N GLY A 60 -0.15 -2.22 11.11
CA GLY A 60 0.89 -3.25 10.94
C GLY A 60 1.71 -3.44 12.22
N LYS A 61 2.15 -2.33 12.85
CA LYS A 61 2.88 -2.38 14.13
C LYS A 61 2.04 -2.93 15.29
N ALA A 62 0.73 -2.73 15.29
CA ALA A 62 -0.15 -3.32 16.30
C ALA A 62 -0.22 -4.85 16.13
N ILE A 63 -0.41 -5.32 14.89
CA ILE A 63 -0.39 -6.75 14.56
C ILE A 63 0.96 -7.39 14.97
N GLU A 64 2.08 -6.71 14.70
CA GLU A 64 3.42 -7.18 15.12
C GLU A 64 3.50 -7.39 16.64
N ARG A 65 2.90 -6.50 17.44
CA ARG A 65 2.87 -6.62 18.90
C ARG A 65 1.94 -7.73 19.38
N ASP A 66 0.77 -7.85 18.78
CA ASP A 66 -0.27 -8.79 19.22
C ASP A 66 0.12 -10.25 18.94
N TYR A 67 0.84 -10.49 17.84
CA TYR A 67 1.22 -11.84 17.41
C TYR A 67 2.71 -12.18 17.61
N GLY A 68 3.56 -11.21 17.94
CA GLY A 68 5.00 -11.42 18.10
C GLY A 68 5.74 -11.77 16.80
N ILE A 69 5.12 -11.54 15.63
CA ILE A 69 5.67 -11.83 14.31
C ILE A 69 6.04 -10.50 13.62
N PRO A 70 7.27 -10.32 13.14
CA PRO A 70 7.67 -9.09 12.46
C PRO A 70 7.03 -8.97 11.06
N ILE A 71 6.64 -7.76 10.69
CA ILE A 71 6.16 -7.39 9.36
C ILE A 71 7.21 -6.47 8.71
N VAL A 72 8.03 -7.04 7.85
CA VAL A 72 9.24 -6.40 7.31
C VAL A 72 8.92 -5.20 6.43
N ASN A 73 7.92 -5.33 5.56
CA ASN A 73 7.52 -4.27 4.64
C ASN A 73 6.04 -3.93 4.75
N LYS A 74 5.72 -2.65 4.60
CA LYS A 74 4.36 -2.11 4.54
C LYS A 74 4.30 -1.28 3.28
N ARG A 75 3.64 -1.79 2.23
CA ARG A 75 3.69 -1.23 0.87
C ARG A 75 2.32 -0.81 0.40
N ILE A 76 2.32 0.07 -0.59
CA ILE A 76 1.13 0.47 -1.32
C ILE A 76 1.36 0.11 -2.79
N THR A 77 0.34 -0.44 -3.43
CA THR A 77 0.28 -0.61 -4.88
C THR A 77 -0.90 0.18 -5.42
N VAL A 78 -0.77 0.68 -6.65
CA VAL A 78 -1.76 1.56 -7.25
C VAL A 78 -2.12 1.12 -8.66
N THR A 79 -3.24 1.63 -9.18
CA THR A 79 -3.58 1.53 -10.60
C THR A 79 -2.42 2.01 -11.48
N PRO A 80 -2.11 1.36 -12.62
CA PRO A 80 -1.08 1.83 -13.54
C PRO A 80 -1.26 3.31 -13.90
N ILE A 81 -0.24 4.12 -13.62
CA ILE A 81 -0.30 5.59 -13.78
C ILE A 81 -0.51 6.01 -15.23
N SER A 82 -0.12 5.18 -16.19
CA SER A 82 -0.43 5.40 -17.61
C SER A 82 -1.93 5.49 -17.89
N LEU A 83 -2.77 4.78 -17.13
CA LEU A 83 -4.23 4.85 -17.24
C LEU A 83 -4.81 6.06 -16.50
N VAL A 84 -4.24 6.39 -15.34
CA VAL A 84 -4.70 7.50 -14.48
C VAL A 84 -4.43 8.85 -15.14
N GLY A 85 -3.24 9.01 -15.75
CA GLY A 85 -2.85 10.22 -16.45
C GLY A 85 -3.24 10.25 -17.92
N ALA A 86 -4.02 9.29 -18.43
CA ALA A 86 -4.29 9.15 -19.86
C ALA A 86 -4.99 10.39 -20.47
N SER A 87 -5.85 11.08 -19.69
CA SER A 87 -6.58 12.27 -20.12
C SER A 87 -5.81 13.58 -19.92
N SER A 88 -4.95 13.65 -18.89
CA SER A 88 -4.28 14.89 -18.46
C SER A 88 -2.83 15.01 -18.91
N CYS A 89 -2.09 13.90 -19.01
CA CYS A 89 -0.68 13.92 -19.39
C CYS A 89 -0.51 14.03 -20.90
N LYS A 90 0.17 15.07 -21.36
CA LYS A 90 0.47 15.32 -22.78
C LYS A 90 1.93 15.01 -23.12
N SER A 91 2.76 14.83 -22.11
CA SER A 91 4.19 14.56 -22.20
C SER A 91 4.66 13.59 -21.12
N SER A 92 5.89 13.08 -21.24
CA SER A 92 6.54 12.28 -20.18
C SER A 92 6.70 13.06 -18.89
N ASP A 93 6.94 14.37 -18.98
CA ASP A 93 7.19 15.24 -17.82
C ASP A 93 5.94 15.38 -16.94
N ASP A 94 4.76 15.30 -17.53
CA ASP A 94 3.49 15.27 -16.79
C ASP A 94 3.37 14.01 -15.93
N PHE A 95 3.80 12.86 -16.44
CA PHE A 95 3.84 11.62 -15.65
C PHE A 95 4.88 11.68 -14.52
N VAL A 96 5.97 12.43 -14.71
CA VAL A 96 6.96 12.67 -13.63
C VAL A 96 6.34 13.46 -12.49
N LYS A 97 5.43 14.41 -12.75
CA LYS A 97 4.69 15.11 -11.69
C LYS A 97 3.86 14.14 -10.84
N ILE A 98 3.16 13.19 -11.47
CA ILE A 98 2.39 12.18 -10.75
C ILE A 98 3.32 11.28 -9.94
N ALA A 99 4.49 10.92 -10.48
CA ALA A 99 5.50 10.15 -9.74
C ALA A 99 5.98 10.90 -8.48
N HIS A 100 6.19 12.21 -8.55
CA HIS A 100 6.49 13.03 -7.38
C HIS A 100 5.32 13.09 -6.38
N ALA A 101 4.07 13.11 -6.85
CA ALA A 101 2.91 13.03 -5.96
C ALA A 101 2.85 11.70 -5.20
N LEU A 102 3.14 10.57 -5.87
CA LEU A 102 3.26 9.26 -5.24
C LEU A 102 4.38 9.21 -4.20
N ASP A 103 5.57 9.74 -4.53
CA ASP A 103 6.71 9.79 -3.60
C ASP A 103 6.40 10.66 -2.36
N ARG A 104 5.69 11.78 -2.54
CA ARG A 104 5.21 12.59 -1.42
C ARG A 104 4.21 11.84 -0.55
N ALA A 105 3.30 11.05 -1.15
CA ALA A 105 2.29 10.30 -0.41
C ALA A 105 2.84 9.08 0.34
N ALA A 106 4.00 8.56 -0.06
CA ALA A 106 4.65 7.40 0.54
C ALA A 106 5.62 7.74 1.68
N LYS A 107 5.91 9.02 1.91
CA LYS A 107 6.76 9.53 3.01
C LYS A 107 5.97 9.66 4.31
#